data_AF-A0A845E504-F1
#
_entry.id   AF-A0A845E504-F1
#
_cell.length_a   1.000
_cell.length_b   1.000
_cell.length_c   1.000
_cell.angle_alpha   90.00
_cell.angle_beta   90.00
_cell.angle_gamma   90.00
#
_symmetry.space_group_name_H-M   'P 1'
#
loop_
_entity.id
_entity.type
_entity.pdbx_description
1 polymer ?
#
loop_
_entity_poly.entity_id
_entity_poly.type
_entity_poly.pdbx_seq_one_letter_code
_entity_poly.pdbx_strand_id
1 'polypeptide(L)'
;MPHKWSLMIGGVLLVHWVLWLSGFYAFLPESVADVIFLPVWIVICAFGAVLAGVEFKNNTAFAVPLAGFTIVSFVFAFFLEGLSKM
;
A
#
# COMPACT_ATOMS: atom_id res chain seq x y z
N MET A 1 22.09 -3.75 3.25
CA MET A 1 20.96 -3.32 4.11
C MET A 1 19.93 -2.62 3.23
N PRO A 2 18.62 -2.78 3.48
CA PRO A 2 17.60 -2.13 2.68
C PRO A 2 17.69 -0.60 2.71
N HIS A 3 17.29 0.07 1.64
CA HIS A 3 17.24 1.52 1.62
C HIS A 3 16.19 2.04 2.62
N LYS A 4 16.46 3.15 3.31
CA LYS A 4 15.56 3.70 4.34
C LYS A 4 14.15 3.99 3.80
N TRP A 5 14.08 4.50 2.57
CA TRP A 5 12.81 4.75 1.88
C TRP A 5 12.02 3.46 1.60
N SER A 6 12.70 2.39 1.20
CA SER A 6 12.08 1.07 0.97
C SER A 6 11.56 0.45 2.27
N LEU A 7 12.25 0.66 3.40
CA LEU A 7 11.75 0.25 4.72
C LEU A 7 10.55 1.09 5.15
N MET A 8 10.61 2.41 4.96
CA MET A 8 9.51 3.32 5.29
C MET A 8 8.25 2.98 4.50
N ILE A 9 8.35 2.79 3.18
CA ILE A 9 7.16 2.47 2.37
C ILE A 9 6.59 1.09 2.71
N GLY A 10 7.45 0.10 2.99
CA GLY A 10 6.99 -1.22 3.45
C GLY A 10 6.26 -1.14 4.78
N GLY A 11 6.75 -0.33 5.72
CA GLY A 11 6.10 -0.06 7.00
C GLY A 11 4.75 0.66 6.83
N VAL A 12 4.69 1.70 6.00
CA VAL A 12 3.45 2.43 5.71
C VAL A 12 2.41 1.51 5.07
N LEU A 13 2.82 0.67 4.12
CA LEU A 13 1.92 -0.29 3.47
C LEU A 13 1.37 -1.33 4.47
N LEU A 14 2.21 -1.83 5.39
CA LEU A 14 1.77 -2.71 6.48
C LEU A 14 0.76 -2.03 7.41
N VAL A 15 1.05 -0.78 7.83
CA VAL A 15 0.13 -0.01 8.68
C VAL A 15 -1.21 0.18 7.96
N HIS A 16 -1.20 0.51 6.67
CA HIS A 16 -2.43 0.69 5.88
C HIS A 16 -3.29 -0.58 5.85
N TRP A 17 -2.65 -1.75 5.68
CA TRP A 17 -3.32 -3.05 5.78
C TRP A 17 -3.95 -3.29 7.15
N VAL A 18 -3.24 -2.98 8.23
CA VAL A 18 -3.77 -3.13 9.60
C VAL A 18 -4.95 -2.19 9.84
N LEU A 19 -4.89 -0.94 9.38
CA LEU A 19 -5.99 0.02 9.46
C LEU A 19 -7.22 -0.48 8.71
N TRP A 20 -7.04 -1.08 7.52
CA TRP A 20 -8.14 -1.65 6.77
C TRP A 20 -8.74 -2.89 7.45
N LEU A 21 -7.92 -3.87 7.84
CA LEU A 21 -8.38 -5.13 8.46
C LEU A 21 -9.03 -4.91 9.83
N SER A 22 -8.62 -3.90 10.57
CA SER A 22 -9.24 -3.52 11.85
C SER A 22 -10.57 -2.77 11.69
N GLY A 23 -10.95 -2.41 10.46
CA GLY A 23 -12.14 -1.59 10.21
C GLY A 23 -11.98 -0.13 10.65
N PHE A 24 -10.75 0.36 10.86
CA PHE A 24 -10.50 1.72 11.33
C PHE A 24 -11.20 2.78 10.49
N TYR A 25 -11.21 2.61 9.18
CA TYR A 25 -11.85 3.56 8.26
C TYR A 25 -13.36 3.68 8.43
N ALA A 26 -14.04 2.69 9.04
CA ALA A 26 -15.47 2.76 9.35
C ALA A 26 -15.78 3.65 10.58
N PHE A 27 -14.77 3.96 11.41
CA PHE A 27 -14.92 4.90 12.52
C PHE A 27 -14.74 6.36 12.10
N LEU A 28 -14.27 6.60 10.87
CA LEU A 28 -14.12 7.93 10.32
C LEU A 28 -15.43 8.41 9.70
N PRO A 29 -15.67 9.74 9.65
CA PRO A 29 -16.75 10.28 8.82
C PRO A 29 -16.57 9.83 7.37
N GLU A 30 -17.68 9.43 6.74
CA GLU A 30 -17.71 8.89 5.37
C GLU A 30 -16.98 9.80 4.36
N SER A 31 -17.23 11.11 4.45
CA SER A 31 -16.56 12.12 3.61
C SER A 31 -15.04 12.17 3.75
N VAL A 32 -14.50 11.76 4.90
CA VAL A 32 -13.06 11.69 5.14
C VAL A 32 -12.53 10.35 4.67
N ALA A 33 -13.23 9.26 5.02
CA ALA A 33 -12.84 7.91 4.65
C ALA A 33 -12.71 7.74 3.13
N ASP A 34 -13.66 8.24 2.34
CA ASP A 34 -13.64 8.14 0.88
C ASP A 34 -12.44 8.84 0.24
N VAL A 35 -12.03 9.99 0.80
CA VAL A 35 -10.94 10.80 0.25
C VAL A 35 -9.57 10.23 0.61
N ILE A 36 -9.45 9.57 1.77
CA ILE A 36 -8.15 9.05 2.24
C ILE A 36 -7.96 7.59 1.88
N PHE A 37 -8.96 6.74 2.05
CA PHE A 37 -8.76 5.29 2.12
C PHE A 37 -8.17 4.74 0.84
N LEU A 38 -8.89 4.93 -0.27
CA LEU A 38 -8.51 4.39 -1.56
C LEU A 38 -7.43 5.23 -2.26
N PRO A 39 -7.52 6.58 -2.31
CA PRO A 39 -6.50 7.40 -2.97
C PRO A 39 -5.12 7.24 -2.33
N VAL A 40 -5.03 7.22 -1.00
CA VAL A 40 -3.75 7.02 -0.30
C VAL A 40 -3.22 5.62 -0.55
N TRP A 41 -4.07 4.59 -0.56
CA TRP A 41 -3.63 3.23 -0.86
C TRP A 41 -2.98 3.13 -2.25
N ILE A 42 -3.59 3.72 -3.27
CA ILE A 42 -3.05 3.75 -4.64
C ILE A 42 -1.70 4.47 -4.68
N VAL A 43 -1.57 5.61 -3.99
CA VAL A 43 -0.31 6.37 -3.92
C VAL A 43 0.80 5.55 -3.24
N ILE A 44 0.50 4.91 -2.11
CA ILE A 44 1.48 4.04 -1.41
C ILE A 44 1.91 2.89 -2.34
N CYS A 45 0.97 2.28 -3.07
CA CYS A 45 1.30 1.23 -4.05
C CYS A 45 2.22 1.73 -5.17
N ALA A 46 1.98 2.93 -5.71
CA ALA A 46 2.84 3.52 -6.73
C ALA A 46 4.27 3.74 -6.21
N PHE A 47 4.43 4.31 -5.01
CA PHE A 47 5.74 4.44 -4.37
C PHE A 47 6.37 3.09 -4.05
N GLY A 48 5.59 2.12 -3.59
CA GLY A 48 6.04 0.75 -3.32
C GLY A 48 6.62 0.09 -4.56
N ALA A 49 5.99 0.26 -5.73
CA ALA A 49 6.47 -0.31 -6.99
C ALA A 49 7.79 0.33 -7.44
N VAL A 50 7.90 1.66 -7.36
CA VAL A 50 9.12 2.39 -7.70
C VAL A 50 10.27 1.97 -6.77
N LEU A 51 10.02 1.97 -5.45
CA LEU A 51 11.04 1.64 -4.46
C LEU A 51 11.42 0.16 -4.52
N ALA A 52 10.50 -0.76 -4.80
CA ALA A 52 10.83 -2.16 -5.04
C ALA A 52 11.75 -2.35 -6.26
N GLY A 53 11.52 -1.60 -7.34
CA GLY A 53 12.37 -1.60 -8.53
C GLY A 53 13.78 -1.06 -8.25
N VAL A 54 13.88 0.03 -7.48
CA VAL A 54 15.17 0.57 -7.03
C VAL A 54 15.89 -0.42 -6.10
N GLU A 55 15.15 -1.01 -5.16
CA GLU A 55 15.69 -1.95 -4.18
C GLU A 55 16.16 -3.26 -4.82
N PHE A 56 15.61 -3.65 -5.97
CA PHE A 56 15.97 -4.91 -6.65
C PHE A 56 17.47 -5.02 -6.96
N LYS A 57 18.11 -3.88 -7.25
CA LYS A 57 19.56 -3.77 -7.49
C LYS A 57 20.39 -3.66 -6.21
N ASN A 58 19.81 -3.21 -5.10
CA ASN A 58 20.51 -2.99 -3.83
C ASN A 58 20.38 -4.19 -2.88
N ASN A 59 19.16 -4.68 -2.69
CA ASN A 59 18.84 -5.80 -1.81
C ASN A 59 17.63 -6.58 -2.35
N THR A 60 17.91 -7.53 -3.23
CA THR A 60 16.88 -8.38 -3.85
C THR A 60 16.04 -9.14 -2.82
N ALA A 61 16.64 -9.56 -1.70
CA ALA A 61 15.94 -10.30 -0.65
C ALA A 61 14.82 -9.49 0.01
N PHE A 62 14.96 -8.16 0.10
CA PHE A 62 13.90 -7.27 0.57
C PHE A 62 13.01 -6.75 -0.56
N ALA A 63 13.55 -6.59 -1.77
CA ALA A 63 12.80 -6.12 -2.92
C ALA A 63 11.68 -7.09 -3.33
N VAL A 64 11.93 -8.40 -3.30
CA VAL A 64 10.92 -9.42 -3.66
C VAL A 64 9.66 -9.35 -2.78
N PRO A 65 9.76 -9.42 -1.43
CA PRO A 65 8.58 -9.31 -0.59
C PRO A 65 7.92 -7.93 -0.69
N LEU A 66 8.69 -6.84 -0.83
CA LEU A 66 8.11 -5.51 -1.04
C LEU A 66 7.30 -5.44 -2.35
N ALA A 67 7.83 -5.98 -3.45
CA ALA A 67 7.14 -6.04 -4.73
C ALA A 67 5.86 -6.89 -4.64
N GLY A 68 5.96 -8.09 -4.05
CA GLY A 68 4.80 -8.97 -3.87
C GLY A 68 3.69 -8.32 -3.03
N PHE A 69 4.06 -7.70 -1.91
CA PHE A 69 3.10 -7.03 -1.03
C PHE A 69 2.47 -5.80 -1.69
N THR A 70 3.25 -5.05 -2.49
CA THR A 70 2.74 -3.93 -3.29
C THR A 70 1.75 -4.40 -4.34
N ILE A 71 2.05 -5.48 -5.07
CA ILE A 71 1.15 -6.02 -6.11
C ILE A 71 -0.17 -6.48 -5.50
N VAL A 72 -0.12 -7.24 -4.41
CA VAL A 72 -1.33 -7.68 -3.69
C VAL A 72 -2.16 -6.47 -3.25
N SER A 73 -1.51 -5.47 -2.66
CA SER A 73 -2.17 -4.22 -2.23
C SER A 73 -2.83 -3.47 -3.39
N PHE A 74 -2.17 -3.41 -4.53
CA PHE A 74 -2.70 -2.75 -5.73
C PHE A 74 -3.93 -3.47 -6.29
N VAL A 75 -3.90 -4.81 -6.35
CA VAL A 75 -5.06 -5.61 -6.75
C VAL A 75 -6.24 -5.37 -5.81
N PHE A 76 -6.01 -5.33 -4.51
CA PHE A 76 -7.06 -5.02 -3.52
C PHE A 76 -7.63 -3.62 -3.71
N ALA A 77 -6.79 -2.61 -3.92
CA ALA A 77 -7.25 -1.25 -4.19
C ALA A 77 -8.17 -1.22 -5.44
N PHE A 78 -7.76 -1.84 -6.55
CA PHE A 78 -8.59 -1.91 -7.76
C PHE A 78 -9.91 -2.67 -7.54
N PHE A 79 -9.86 -3.76 -6.78
CA PHE A 79 -11.06 -4.54 -6.46
C PHE A 79 -12.06 -3.72 -5.62
N LEU A 80 -11.57 -2.97 -4.63
CA LEU A 80 -12.38 -2.07 -3.81
C LEU A 80 -12.94 -0.90 -4.61
N GLU A 81 -12.16 -0.34 -5.53
CA GLU A 81 -12.63 0.70 -6.45
C GLU A 81 -13.76 0.19 -7.35
N GLY A 82 -13.63 -1.04 -7.86
CA GLY A 82 -14.66 -1.69 -8.67
C GLY A 82 -15.95 -1.92 -7.89
N LEU A 83 -15.85 -2.38 -6.63
CA LEU A 83 -17.00 -2.55 -5.74
C LEU A 83 -17.69 -1.23 -5.39
N SER A 84 -16.93 -0.15 -5.19
CA SER A 84 -17.48 1.17 -4.87
C SER A 84 -18.29 1.80 -6.00
N LYS A 85 -18.09 1.35 -7.25
CA LYS A 85 -18.76 1.88 -8.44
C LYS A 85 -19.98 1.05 -8.87
N MET A 86 -20.28 -0.04 -8.17
CA MET A 86 -21.48 -0.86 -8.35
C MET A 86 -22.60 -0.42 -7.41
#